data_AF-A0A9E0GAR9-F1
#
_entry.id   AF-A0A9E0GAR9-F1
#
_cell.length_a   1.000
_cell.length_b   1.000
_cell.length_c   1.000
_cell.angle_alpha   90.00
_cell.angle_beta   90.00
_cell.angle_gamma   90.00
#
_symmetry.space_group_name_H-M   'P 1'
#
loop_
_entity.id
_entity.type
_entity.pdbx_description
1 polymer ?
#
loop_
_entity_poly.entity_id
_entity_poly.type
_entity_poly.pdbx_seq_one_letter_code
_entity_poly.pdbx_strand_id
1 'polypeptide(L)'
;MSVQDYLSAVKIGKKEYHACVNKGTYPYLPVLEDIIDENSIDREVSLGSDQIPLRLVVGTCTAGRTTAFADNFMPILDWGTEFSAKWASLSDSQVNEGIRDDIKVYEYMNKFYVLEGNKRVSVLKYFKAVTVSAQVIRKIPKYSDDPDVKIYYEFMDFYKSTKLNDIYFSKEGSFTTLMELVGITPGEPMDEDDKKDLVSCYLNFRLAYESRGGDKFDFPTGDSFLRFIHIHGYDAVKKMTKYEMAKNVAKTWAEFELLDDNSEVELKMTPAAAPKKNILSYLLPMGGGVKKLKVGFVYEKTPQDSEWCYAHELGRQYIDDTFGDQIETYVEENVIPEQNDEAAINRLIDKGCDLIFVTSSAMNMAGLKAAIAHPSVKILDCSLNISHKYIRSYYARMFEAKFITGIIAGSMADDDNVGYIADNPVYGACANINAFALGVKFVNPRAKVYLEWNSIKDNDSEENLAKKNISIISNQDMITPGKSKRKFGLYKASDSDKHLAMPVWHWGVFYEKLIQSIMSGSWSKDEDGDNVKALNYWWGMSAGVVDLIY
;
A
#
# COMPACT_ATOMS: atom_id res chain seq x y z
N MET A 1 -11.30 28.12 -43.14
CA MET A 1 -11.03 26.93 -42.30
C MET A 1 -11.65 27.16 -40.93
N SER A 2 -11.34 28.27 -40.27
CA SER A 2 -11.88 28.68 -38.96
C SER A 2 -13.40 28.65 -38.74
N VAL A 3 -14.24 28.94 -39.75
CA VAL A 3 -15.70 28.82 -39.60
C VAL A 3 -16.12 27.36 -39.38
N GLN A 4 -15.51 26.43 -40.13
CA GLN A 4 -15.80 25.00 -39.97
C GLN A 4 -15.26 24.47 -38.64
N ASP A 5 -14.10 24.97 -38.20
CA ASP A 5 -13.55 24.63 -36.88
C ASP A 5 -14.47 25.10 -35.76
N TYR A 6 -14.95 26.34 -35.82
CA TYR A 6 -15.90 26.86 -34.83
C TYR A 6 -17.19 26.05 -34.79
N LEU A 7 -17.79 25.75 -35.95
CA LEU A 7 -19.02 24.95 -36.01
C LEU A 7 -18.79 23.53 -35.48
N SER A 8 -17.61 22.95 -35.72
CA SER A 8 -17.23 21.64 -35.18
C SER A 8 -17.05 21.70 -33.67
N ALA A 9 -16.37 22.73 -33.15
CA ALA A 9 -16.22 22.97 -31.72
C ALA A 9 -17.57 23.18 -31.04
N VAL A 10 -18.49 23.93 -31.65
CA VAL A 10 -19.87 24.12 -31.14
C VAL A 10 -20.63 22.81 -31.08
N LYS A 11 -20.48 21.93 -32.07
CA LYS A 11 -21.09 20.61 -32.05
C LYS A 11 -20.57 19.77 -30.87
N ILE A 12 -19.28 19.82 -30.58
CA ILE A 12 -18.66 19.15 -29.43
C ILE A 12 -19.19 19.76 -28.12
N GLY A 13 -19.23 21.08 -28.02
CA GLY A 13 -19.72 21.79 -26.84
C GLY A 13 -21.19 21.50 -26.54
N LYS A 14 -22.08 21.60 -27.53
CA LYS A 14 -23.51 21.27 -27.36
C LYS A 14 -23.70 19.80 -26.95
N LYS A 15 -22.90 18.87 -27.49
CA LYS A 15 -22.94 17.46 -27.09
C LYS A 15 -22.57 17.28 -25.62
N GLU A 16 -21.49 17.91 -25.16
CA GLU A 16 -21.05 17.83 -23.76
C GLU A 16 -22.08 18.47 -22.83
N TYR A 17 -22.58 19.65 -23.17
CA TYR A 17 -23.62 20.35 -22.44
C TYR A 17 -24.83 19.44 -22.18
N HIS A 18 -25.35 18.78 -23.22
CA HIS A 18 -26.46 17.84 -23.08
C HIS A 18 -26.09 16.60 -22.26
N ALA A 19 -24.85 16.12 -22.35
CA ALA A 19 -24.38 14.99 -21.55
C ALA A 19 -24.36 15.33 -20.05
N CYS A 20 -23.86 16.51 -19.67
CA CYS A 20 -23.89 16.99 -18.29
C CYS A 20 -25.32 17.15 -17.76
N VAL A 21 -26.20 17.79 -18.54
CA VAL A 21 -27.63 17.96 -18.18
C VAL A 21 -28.30 16.60 -17.96
N ASN A 22 -28.07 15.63 -18.84
CA ASN A 22 -28.63 14.28 -18.71
C ASN A 22 -28.09 13.51 -17.49
N LYS A 23 -26.86 13.80 -17.06
CA LYS A 23 -26.24 13.25 -15.85
C LYS A 23 -26.64 14.00 -14.57
N GLY A 24 -27.36 15.13 -14.68
CA GLY A 24 -27.68 15.98 -13.54
C GLY A 24 -26.50 16.79 -13.00
N THR A 25 -25.43 16.96 -13.78
CA THR A 25 -24.24 17.73 -13.39
C THR A 25 -24.26 19.16 -13.98
N TYR A 26 -23.50 20.08 -13.38
CA TYR A 26 -23.40 21.45 -13.86
C TYR A 26 -22.81 21.49 -15.30
N PRO A 27 -23.48 22.13 -16.28
CA PRO A 27 -23.13 21.95 -17.69
C PRO A 27 -22.18 23.03 -18.27
N TYR A 28 -21.79 24.02 -17.46
CA TYR A 28 -20.89 25.11 -17.84
C TYR A 28 -19.56 25.01 -17.07
N LEU A 29 -18.61 25.89 -17.38
CA LEU A 29 -17.33 25.94 -16.67
C LEU A 29 -17.53 26.23 -15.17
N PRO A 30 -16.93 25.45 -14.26
CA PRO A 30 -16.85 25.79 -12.85
C PRO A 30 -16.28 27.20 -12.65
N VAL A 31 -16.87 27.95 -11.73
CA VAL A 31 -16.51 29.34 -11.43
C VAL A 31 -15.79 29.37 -10.09
N LEU A 32 -14.55 29.87 -10.06
CA LEU A 32 -13.74 29.85 -8.84
C LEU A 32 -14.37 30.64 -7.69
N GLU A 33 -14.96 31.80 -7.99
CA GLU A 33 -15.67 32.64 -7.02
C GLU A 33 -16.85 31.92 -6.34
N ASP A 34 -17.43 30.90 -6.98
CA ASP A 34 -18.51 30.10 -6.41
C ASP A 34 -17.98 28.92 -5.56
N ILE A 35 -16.68 28.59 -5.69
CA ILE A 35 -16.03 27.46 -5.02
C ILE A 35 -15.27 27.92 -3.76
N ILE A 36 -14.71 29.12 -3.77
CA ILE A 36 -13.85 29.65 -2.72
C ILE A 36 -14.60 30.67 -1.86
N ASP A 37 -14.52 30.52 -0.53
CA ASP A 37 -14.73 31.63 0.40
C ASP A 37 -13.42 32.42 0.52
N GLU A 38 -13.40 33.71 0.15
CA GLU A 38 -12.18 34.53 0.26
C GLU A 38 -11.66 34.60 1.72
N ASN A 39 -12.51 34.36 2.73
CA ASN A 39 -12.05 34.25 4.12
C ASN A 39 -11.31 32.94 4.42
N SER A 40 -11.44 31.90 3.59
CA SER A 40 -10.72 30.65 3.73
C SER A 40 -9.35 30.68 3.05
N ILE A 41 -8.98 31.77 2.39
CA ILE A 41 -7.66 31.97 1.78
C ILE A 41 -6.70 32.61 2.80
N ASP A 42 -5.53 32.02 2.97
CA ASP A 42 -4.44 32.55 3.80
C ASP A 42 -3.70 33.68 3.08
N ARG A 43 -3.29 33.41 1.83
CA ARG A 43 -2.54 34.37 1.01
C ARG A 43 -2.54 34.02 -0.48
N GLU A 44 -2.19 35.00 -1.30
CA GLU A 44 -1.93 34.82 -2.73
C GLU A 44 -0.42 34.90 -3.03
N VAL A 45 0.07 34.03 -3.91
CA VAL A 45 1.48 33.97 -4.30
C VAL A 45 1.59 33.95 -5.83
N SER A 46 2.31 34.93 -6.39
CA SER A 46 2.63 34.92 -7.83
C SER A 46 3.72 33.88 -8.12
N LEU A 47 3.42 32.90 -8.97
CA LEU A 47 4.40 31.91 -9.44
C LEU A 47 5.12 32.36 -10.72
N GLY A 48 4.63 33.42 -11.38
CA GLY A 48 5.19 33.96 -12.63
C GLY A 48 4.70 33.23 -13.89
N SER A 49 5.47 33.35 -14.97
CA SER A 49 5.24 32.60 -16.22
C SER A 49 5.58 31.12 -16.03
N ASP A 50 4.65 30.23 -16.35
CA ASP A 50 4.85 28.78 -16.33
C ASP A 50 4.16 28.11 -17.53
N GLN A 51 4.62 26.91 -17.90
CA GLN A 51 3.95 26.04 -18.86
C GLN A 51 3.07 25.05 -18.09
N ILE A 52 1.77 25.34 -18.01
CA ILE A 52 0.86 24.52 -17.21
C ILE A 52 0.18 23.43 -18.07
N PRO A 53 -0.08 22.24 -17.50
CA PRO A 53 -0.83 21.19 -18.20
C PRO A 53 -2.26 21.64 -18.50
N LEU A 54 -2.65 21.60 -19.78
CA LEU A 54 -3.96 22.09 -20.21
C LEU A 54 -5.13 21.26 -19.64
N ARG A 55 -4.86 20.01 -19.26
CA ARG A 55 -5.81 19.14 -18.56
C ARG A 55 -6.16 19.60 -17.13
N LEU A 56 -5.26 20.36 -16.49
CA LEU A 56 -5.49 20.92 -15.15
C LEU A 56 -6.21 22.27 -15.21
N VAL A 57 -6.42 22.83 -16.41
CA VAL A 57 -7.28 24.00 -16.61
C VAL A 57 -8.73 23.55 -16.68
N VAL A 58 -9.46 23.79 -15.58
CA VAL A 58 -10.79 23.21 -15.35
C VAL A 58 -11.92 24.22 -15.36
N GLY A 59 -11.65 25.51 -15.14
CA GLY A 59 -12.73 26.49 -14.99
C GLY A 59 -12.33 27.92 -15.29
N THR A 60 -13.17 28.86 -14.87
CA THR A 60 -12.94 30.31 -15.00
C THR A 60 -13.05 30.98 -13.65
N CYS A 61 -12.41 32.14 -13.48
CA CYS A 61 -12.48 32.83 -12.18
C CYS A 61 -13.84 33.47 -11.95
N THR A 62 -14.47 34.03 -12.98
CA THR A 62 -15.69 34.86 -12.88
C THR A 62 -16.86 34.27 -13.66
N ALA A 63 -18.08 34.44 -13.14
CA ALA A 63 -19.30 33.92 -13.75
C ALA A 63 -19.59 34.50 -15.16
N GLY A 64 -19.13 35.71 -15.46
CA GLY A 64 -19.45 36.42 -16.71
C GLY A 64 -19.00 35.72 -18.00
N ARG A 65 -18.12 34.71 -17.92
CA ARG A 65 -17.61 33.96 -19.09
C ARG A 65 -18.02 32.49 -19.12
N THR A 66 -18.65 31.97 -18.08
CA THR A 66 -18.97 30.54 -17.98
C THR A 66 -19.97 30.10 -19.05
N THR A 67 -21.03 30.89 -19.28
CA THR A 67 -22.15 30.54 -20.17
C THR A 67 -21.83 30.57 -21.67
N ALA A 68 -20.62 30.98 -22.05
CA ALA A 68 -20.16 30.93 -23.43
C ALA A 68 -19.58 29.56 -23.82
N PHE A 69 -19.33 28.69 -22.83
CA PHE A 69 -18.67 27.40 -22.99
C PHE A 69 -19.44 26.28 -22.29
N ALA A 70 -19.33 25.05 -22.79
CA ALA A 70 -19.63 23.85 -22.00
C ALA A 70 -18.49 23.57 -21.01
N ASP A 71 -18.70 22.65 -20.07
CA ASP A 71 -17.73 22.22 -19.04
C ASP A 71 -16.34 21.84 -19.63
N ASN A 72 -16.30 21.31 -20.85
CA ASN A 72 -15.05 20.97 -21.56
C ASN A 72 -14.37 22.16 -22.29
N PHE A 73 -14.73 23.41 -21.98
CA PHE A 73 -14.29 24.64 -22.67
C PHE A 73 -14.67 24.76 -24.15
N MET A 74 -15.48 23.86 -24.71
CA MET A 74 -15.95 24.03 -26.09
C MET A 74 -17.04 25.10 -26.15
N PRO A 75 -17.05 25.94 -27.20
CA PRO A 75 -18.03 27.02 -27.32
C PRO A 75 -19.43 26.45 -27.51
N ILE A 76 -20.45 27.16 -27.05
CA ILE A 76 -21.87 26.76 -27.23
C ILE A 76 -22.72 27.84 -27.90
N LEU A 77 -22.18 29.05 -28.03
CA LEU A 77 -22.85 30.16 -28.69
C LEU A 77 -22.93 29.95 -30.21
N ASP A 78 -24.03 30.39 -30.80
CA ASP A 78 -24.24 30.27 -32.24
C ASP A 78 -23.26 31.12 -33.04
N TRP A 79 -23.10 30.75 -34.31
CA TRP A 79 -22.30 31.49 -35.28
C TRP A 79 -22.88 32.89 -35.52
N GLY A 80 -22.01 33.86 -35.84
CA GLY A 80 -22.39 35.25 -36.12
C GLY A 80 -22.29 36.17 -34.91
N THR A 81 -21.92 35.65 -33.74
CA THR A 81 -21.60 36.44 -32.55
C THR A 81 -20.17 37.00 -32.62
N GLU A 82 -19.90 38.12 -31.95
CA GLU A 82 -18.54 38.64 -31.78
C GLU A 82 -17.60 37.58 -31.16
N PHE A 83 -18.14 36.77 -30.24
CA PHE A 83 -17.44 35.64 -29.66
C PHE A 83 -16.96 34.64 -30.73
N SER A 84 -17.86 34.22 -31.64
CA SER A 84 -17.55 33.27 -32.71
C SER A 84 -16.48 33.79 -33.68
N ALA A 85 -16.54 35.07 -34.05
CA ALA A 85 -15.53 35.70 -34.90
C ALA A 85 -14.15 35.72 -34.23
N LYS A 86 -14.08 36.09 -32.95
CA LYS A 86 -12.82 36.10 -32.18
C LYS A 86 -12.25 34.70 -31.97
N TRP A 87 -13.11 33.70 -31.73
CA TRP A 87 -12.67 32.31 -31.60
C TRP A 87 -12.13 31.78 -32.93
N ALA A 88 -12.85 32.03 -34.03
CA ALA A 88 -12.43 31.65 -35.39
C ALA A 88 -11.07 32.26 -35.75
N SER A 89 -10.86 33.55 -35.45
CA SER A 89 -9.57 34.21 -35.65
C SER A 89 -8.44 33.57 -34.84
N LEU A 90 -8.70 33.22 -33.58
CA LEU A 90 -7.69 32.54 -32.74
C LEU A 90 -7.38 31.11 -33.24
N SER A 91 -8.37 30.41 -33.79
CA SER A 91 -8.18 29.11 -34.43
C SER A 91 -7.25 29.22 -35.64
N ASP A 92 -7.48 30.21 -36.52
CA ASP A 92 -6.59 30.47 -37.66
C ASP A 92 -5.17 30.83 -37.18
N SER A 93 -5.04 31.68 -36.15
CA SER A 93 -3.73 32.02 -35.56
C SER A 93 -2.99 30.81 -35.00
N GLN A 94 -3.69 29.90 -34.32
CA GLN A 94 -3.08 28.67 -33.78
C GLN A 94 -2.54 27.77 -34.89
N VAL A 95 -3.27 27.64 -36.01
CA VAL A 95 -2.84 26.81 -37.15
C VAL A 95 -1.65 27.43 -37.89
N ASN A 96 -1.65 28.75 -38.07
CA ASN A 96 -0.66 29.43 -38.91
C ASN A 96 0.62 29.80 -38.16
N GLU A 97 0.52 30.28 -36.92
CA GLU A 97 1.63 30.93 -36.20
C GLU A 97 1.84 30.41 -34.77
N GLY A 98 0.83 29.72 -34.22
CA GLY A 98 0.75 29.30 -32.82
C GLY A 98 0.33 30.44 -31.89
N ILE A 99 -0.42 30.12 -30.83
CA ILE A 99 -0.77 31.07 -29.77
C ILE A 99 0.47 31.26 -28.87
N ARG A 100 0.97 32.50 -28.80
CA ARG A 100 2.19 32.85 -28.03
C ARG A 100 1.93 33.64 -26.76
N ASP A 101 0.77 34.29 -26.68
CA ASP A 101 0.43 35.12 -25.53
C ASP A 101 0.03 34.26 -24.33
N ASP A 102 0.54 34.62 -23.15
CA ASP A 102 0.21 33.96 -21.88
C ASP A 102 -1.27 34.16 -21.51
N ILE A 103 -1.91 33.09 -21.05
CA ILE A 103 -3.17 33.21 -20.32
C ILE A 103 -2.89 33.68 -18.88
N LYS A 104 -3.89 34.23 -18.18
CA LYS A 104 -3.78 34.50 -16.73
C LYS A 104 -4.70 33.57 -15.99
N VAL A 105 -4.18 32.92 -14.96
CA VAL A 105 -4.93 31.93 -14.18
C VAL A 105 -4.74 32.13 -12.68
N TYR A 106 -5.78 31.80 -11.92
CA TYR A 106 -5.61 31.42 -10.52
C TYR A 106 -5.38 29.91 -10.44
N GLU A 107 -4.43 29.50 -9.60
CA GLU A 107 -4.31 28.11 -9.18
C GLU A 107 -4.85 27.95 -7.76
N TYR A 108 -5.71 26.95 -7.58
CA TYR A 108 -6.27 26.56 -6.30
C TYR A 108 -6.40 25.03 -6.26
N MET A 109 -5.85 24.41 -5.21
CA MET A 109 -5.91 22.94 -5.02
C MET A 109 -5.42 22.13 -6.24
N ASN A 110 -4.30 22.55 -6.85
CA ASN A 110 -3.67 22.01 -8.07
C ASN A 110 -4.56 22.05 -9.33
N LYS A 111 -5.55 22.95 -9.35
CA LYS A 111 -6.42 23.21 -10.50
C LYS A 111 -6.29 24.67 -10.94
N PHE A 112 -6.35 24.90 -12.24
CA PHE A 112 -6.20 26.23 -12.83
C PHE A 112 -7.54 26.76 -13.35
N TYR A 113 -7.83 28.01 -12.98
CA TYR A 113 -9.04 28.74 -13.32
C TYR A 113 -8.67 29.97 -14.12
N VAL A 114 -9.27 30.13 -15.30
CA VAL A 114 -8.90 31.17 -16.25
C VAL A 114 -9.51 32.52 -15.85
N LEU A 115 -8.62 33.48 -15.56
CA LEU A 115 -8.95 34.89 -15.37
C LEU A 115 -8.97 35.60 -16.73
N GLU A 116 -7.95 35.35 -17.55
CA GLU A 116 -7.81 35.93 -18.88
C GLU A 116 -7.37 34.88 -19.90
N GLY A 117 -8.09 34.79 -21.03
CA GLY A 117 -7.71 33.90 -22.13
C GLY A 117 -8.58 32.66 -22.35
N ASN A 118 -9.82 32.61 -21.85
CA ASN A 118 -10.71 31.44 -21.99
C ASN A 118 -10.85 30.96 -23.46
N LYS A 119 -10.90 31.88 -24.43
CA LYS A 119 -10.95 31.52 -25.86
C LYS A 119 -9.67 30.84 -26.34
N ARG A 120 -8.50 31.25 -25.86
CA ARG A 120 -7.21 30.59 -26.18
C ARG A 120 -7.19 29.18 -25.62
N VAL A 121 -7.62 28.99 -24.36
CA VAL A 121 -7.77 27.67 -23.74
C VAL A 121 -8.73 26.78 -24.54
N SER A 122 -9.87 27.33 -24.96
CA SER A 122 -10.85 26.64 -25.80
C SER A 122 -10.25 26.17 -27.13
N VAL A 123 -9.58 27.07 -27.86
CA VAL A 123 -8.90 26.73 -29.13
C VAL A 123 -7.81 25.67 -28.92
N LEU A 124 -6.97 25.84 -27.89
CA LEU A 124 -5.90 24.88 -27.57
C LEU A 124 -6.46 23.49 -27.21
N LYS A 125 -7.55 23.42 -26.43
CA LYS A 125 -8.23 22.15 -26.11
C LYS A 125 -8.86 21.51 -27.35
N TYR A 126 -9.44 22.30 -28.26
CA TYR A 126 -9.97 21.82 -29.54
C TYR A 126 -8.88 21.15 -30.39
N PHE A 127 -7.70 21.75 -30.45
CA PHE A 127 -6.53 21.19 -31.14
C PHE A 127 -5.73 20.15 -30.31
N LYS A 128 -6.24 19.77 -29.12
CA LYS A 128 -5.60 18.78 -28.24
C LYS A 128 -4.17 19.12 -27.83
N ALA A 129 -3.88 20.41 -27.62
CA ALA A 129 -2.61 20.84 -27.06
C ALA A 129 -2.40 20.27 -25.64
N VAL A 130 -1.15 19.97 -25.29
CA VAL A 130 -0.81 19.35 -24.00
C VAL A 130 -0.63 20.39 -22.89
N THR A 131 0.00 21.52 -23.21
CA THR A 131 0.30 22.61 -22.28
C THR A 131 -0.17 23.96 -22.80
N VAL A 132 -0.18 24.97 -21.92
CA VAL A 132 -0.40 26.37 -22.27
C VAL A 132 0.51 27.26 -21.44
N SER A 133 1.04 28.33 -22.05
CA SER A 133 1.79 29.36 -21.34
C SER A 133 0.86 30.20 -20.49
N ALA A 134 1.16 30.35 -19.20
CA ALA A 134 0.30 31.04 -18.24
C ALA A 134 1.08 31.89 -17.23
N GLN A 135 0.54 33.05 -16.89
CA GLN A 135 0.85 33.77 -15.65
C GLN A 135 -0.01 33.18 -14.54
N VAL A 136 0.64 32.61 -13.52
CA VAL A 136 -0.05 31.88 -12.46
C VAL A 136 0.01 32.64 -11.13
N ILE A 137 -1.16 32.84 -10.52
CA ILE A 137 -1.28 33.30 -9.14
C ILE A 137 -1.91 32.16 -8.32
N ARG A 138 -1.19 31.65 -7.32
CA ARG A 138 -1.66 30.60 -6.42
C ARG A 138 -2.44 31.20 -5.26
N LYS A 139 -3.69 30.77 -5.06
CA LYS A 139 -4.50 31.06 -3.87
C LYS A 139 -4.29 29.92 -2.86
N ILE A 140 -3.67 30.22 -1.71
CA ILE A 140 -3.35 29.21 -0.69
C ILE A 140 -4.50 29.17 0.34
N PRO A 141 -5.18 28.04 0.55
CA PRO A 141 -6.18 27.92 1.60
C PRO A 141 -5.53 28.00 2.98
N LYS A 142 -6.28 28.43 4.00
CA LYS A 142 -5.85 28.34 5.40
C LYS A 142 -5.62 26.88 5.77
N TYR A 143 -4.51 26.63 6.46
CA TYR A 143 -4.21 25.30 6.97
C TYR A 143 -5.34 24.84 7.92
N SER A 144 -5.75 23.57 7.77
CA SER A 144 -6.80 22.96 8.58
C SER A 144 -6.60 21.45 8.66
N ASP A 145 -7.42 20.79 9.49
CA ASP A 145 -7.41 19.32 9.61
C ASP A 145 -8.10 18.59 8.45
N ASP A 146 -8.63 19.34 7.46
CA ASP A 146 -9.20 18.78 6.24
C ASP A 146 -8.13 17.98 5.45
N PRO A 147 -8.37 16.70 5.12
CA PRO A 147 -7.43 15.87 4.37
C PRO A 147 -6.96 16.48 3.05
N ASP A 148 -7.85 17.12 2.29
CA ASP A 148 -7.52 17.71 1.00
C ASP A 148 -6.55 18.89 1.17
N VAL A 149 -6.73 19.67 2.24
CA VAL A 149 -5.83 20.78 2.60
C VAL A 149 -4.46 20.23 2.99
N LYS A 150 -4.39 19.17 3.81
CA LYS A 150 -3.10 18.54 4.17
C LYS A 150 -2.35 18.03 2.94
N ILE A 151 -3.03 17.30 2.06
CA ILE A 151 -2.48 16.80 0.80
C ILE A 151 -2.00 17.96 -0.09
N TYR A 152 -2.75 19.05 -0.17
CA TYR A 152 -2.35 20.22 -0.95
C TYR A 152 -1.09 20.89 -0.38
N TYR A 153 -0.92 20.94 0.93
CA TYR A 153 0.32 21.44 1.54
C TYR A 153 1.52 20.55 1.22
N GLU A 154 1.37 19.23 1.25
CA GLU A 154 2.42 18.31 0.78
C GLU A 154 2.73 18.50 -0.71
N PHE A 155 1.70 18.69 -1.55
CA PHE A 155 1.88 19.02 -2.96
C PHE A 155 2.69 20.32 -3.13
N MET A 156 2.44 21.35 -2.30
CA MET A 156 3.19 22.60 -2.38
C MET A 156 4.68 22.39 -2.07
N ASP A 157 5.01 21.54 -1.10
CA ASP A 157 6.39 21.18 -0.77
C ASP A 157 7.06 20.39 -1.91
N PHE A 158 6.35 19.42 -2.48
CA PHE A 158 6.77 18.72 -3.71
C PHE A 158 6.99 19.69 -4.88
N TYR A 159 6.04 20.60 -5.13
CA TYR A 159 6.12 21.59 -6.21
C TYR A 159 7.27 22.57 -6.01
N LYS A 160 7.60 22.92 -4.76
CA LYS A 160 8.73 23.82 -4.45
C LYS A 160 10.04 23.26 -5.00
N SER A 161 10.26 21.96 -4.85
CA SER A 161 11.45 21.25 -5.34
C SER A 161 11.37 20.91 -6.83
N THR A 162 10.22 20.47 -7.34
CA THR A 162 10.14 19.88 -8.69
C THR A 162 9.60 20.80 -9.78
N LYS A 163 8.75 21.78 -9.40
CA LYS A 163 7.91 22.57 -10.31
C LYS A 163 6.99 21.71 -11.21
N LEU A 164 6.58 20.52 -10.74
CA LEU A 164 5.69 19.63 -11.48
C LEU A 164 4.26 19.70 -10.93
N ASN A 165 3.29 19.90 -11.82
CA ASN A 165 1.85 19.93 -11.47
C ASN A 165 1.12 18.62 -11.83
N ASP A 166 1.71 17.80 -12.72
CA ASP A 166 1.04 16.65 -13.34
C ASP A 166 0.94 15.40 -12.43
N ILE A 167 1.70 15.36 -11.34
CA ILE A 167 1.69 14.27 -10.35
C ILE A 167 0.92 14.76 -9.13
N TYR A 168 -0.14 14.03 -8.77
CA TYR A 168 -0.99 14.36 -7.64
C TYR A 168 -1.52 13.07 -7.01
N PHE A 169 -1.87 13.13 -5.72
CA PHE A 169 -2.26 11.98 -4.91
C PHE A 169 -3.55 12.23 -4.14
N SER A 170 -4.21 11.17 -3.69
CA SER A 170 -5.43 11.25 -2.87
C SER A 170 -5.20 11.01 -1.37
N LYS A 171 -3.98 10.68 -0.95
CA LYS A 171 -3.65 10.32 0.44
C LYS A 171 -2.50 11.13 1.00
N GLU A 172 -2.67 11.61 2.23
CA GLU A 172 -1.61 12.22 3.04
C GLU A 172 -0.40 11.28 3.14
N GLY A 173 0.80 11.85 3.10
CA GLY A 173 2.09 11.16 3.09
C GLY A 173 2.58 10.74 1.71
N SER A 174 1.72 10.66 0.69
CA SER A 174 2.08 10.11 -0.63
C SER A 174 3.14 10.93 -1.36
N PHE A 175 3.09 12.26 -1.23
CA PHE A 175 4.13 13.12 -1.80
C PHE A 175 5.47 12.92 -1.11
N THR A 176 5.48 12.87 0.23
CA THR A 176 6.69 12.59 1.02
C THR A 176 7.30 11.25 0.61
N THR A 177 6.48 10.21 0.51
CA THR A 177 6.95 8.89 0.08
C THR A 177 7.50 8.89 -1.34
N LEU A 178 6.84 9.58 -2.29
CA LEU A 178 7.40 9.72 -3.64
C LEU A 178 8.76 10.43 -3.60
N MET A 179 8.88 11.52 -2.83
CA MET A 179 10.11 12.29 -2.72
C MET A 179 11.24 11.44 -2.15
N GLU A 180 10.98 10.64 -1.12
CA GLU A 180 11.95 9.69 -0.55
C GLU A 180 12.41 8.64 -1.58
N LEU A 181 11.46 8.01 -2.28
CA LEU A 181 11.77 6.98 -3.29
C LEU A 181 12.55 7.50 -4.50
N VAL A 182 12.33 8.76 -4.86
CA VAL A 182 13.00 9.43 -5.99
C VAL A 182 14.33 10.08 -5.56
N GLY A 183 14.53 10.31 -4.26
CA GLY A 183 15.70 11.00 -3.72
C GLY A 183 15.60 12.53 -3.80
N ILE A 184 14.39 13.09 -3.72
CA ILE A 184 14.14 14.54 -3.75
C ILE A 184 14.28 15.11 -2.34
N THR A 185 15.25 16.00 -2.15
CA THR A 185 15.39 16.75 -0.88
C THR A 185 14.32 17.85 -0.77
N PRO A 186 13.47 17.84 0.28
CA PRO A 186 12.46 18.87 0.46
C PRO A 186 13.03 20.28 0.54
N GLY A 187 12.49 21.18 -0.28
CA GLY A 187 12.88 22.59 -0.29
C GLY A 187 14.12 22.93 -1.13
N GLU A 188 14.86 21.93 -1.60
CA GLU A 188 15.96 22.10 -2.57
C GLU A 188 15.44 21.90 -4.00
N PRO A 189 15.88 22.70 -4.99
CA PRO A 189 15.54 22.48 -6.39
C PRO A 189 16.04 21.11 -6.87
N MET A 190 15.17 20.35 -7.52
CA MET A 190 15.51 19.08 -8.16
C MET A 190 16.46 19.34 -9.34
N ASP A 191 17.43 18.44 -9.55
CA ASP A 191 18.27 18.48 -10.75
C ASP A 191 17.44 18.35 -12.04
N GLU A 192 17.82 19.06 -13.09
CA GLU A 192 17.04 19.12 -14.32
C GLU A 192 17.05 17.81 -15.13
N ASP A 193 18.10 16.99 -15.03
CA ASP A 193 18.13 15.67 -15.67
C ASP A 193 17.31 14.66 -14.86
N ASP A 194 17.41 14.68 -13.53
CA ASP A 194 16.53 13.85 -12.66
C ASP A 194 15.05 14.22 -12.85
N LYS A 195 14.75 15.51 -13.01
CA LYS A 195 13.39 15.99 -13.30
C LYS A 195 12.88 15.49 -14.64
N LYS A 196 13.72 15.48 -15.68
CA LYS A 196 13.36 14.90 -17.00
C LYS A 196 13.08 13.41 -16.87
N ASP A 197 13.89 12.68 -16.10
CA ASP A 197 13.69 11.25 -15.86
C ASP A 197 12.33 11.00 -15.19
N LEU A 198 12.00 11.73 -14.12
CA LEU A 198 10.72 11.62 -13.41
C LEU A 198 9.53 11.92 -14.33
N VAL A 199 9.60 13.03 -15.09
CA VAL A 199 8.54 13.42 -16.04
C VAL A 199 8.36 12.37 -17.12
N SER A 200 9.46 11.89 -17.70
CA SER A 200 9.45 10.89 -18.77
C SER A 200 8.86 9.56 -18.31
N CYS A 201 9.29 9.06 -17.14
CA CYS A 201 8.82 7.78 -16.63
C CYS A 201 7.35 7.86 -16.17
N TYR A 202 6.93 8.97 -15.53
CA TYR A 202 5.53 9.20 -15.20
C TYR A 202 4.65 9.26 -16.44
N LEU A 203 5.08 9.97 -17.49
CA LEU A 203 4.34 10.04 -18.75
C LEU A 203 4.21 8.67 -19.41
N ASN A 204 5.31 7.89 -19.48
CA ASN A 204 5.28 6.54 -20.03
C ASN A 204 4.36 5.62 -19.23
N PHE A 205 4.40 5.70 -17.88
CA PHE A 205 3.50 4.97 -17.00
C PHE A 205 2.04 5.35 -17.25
N ARG A 206 1.74 6.66 -17.21
CA ARG A 206 0.38 7.19 -17.40
C ARG A 206 -0.20 6.71 -18.72
N LEU A 207 0.54 6.84 -19.83
CA LEU A 207 0.06 6.38 -21.14
C LEU A 207 -0.23 4.88 -21.16
N ALA A 208 0.63 4.06 -20.55
CA ALA A 208 0.41 2.63 -20.43
C ALA A 208 -0.81 2.30 -19.55
N TYR A 209 -0.99 3.01 -18.44
CA TYR A 209 -2.08 2.86 -17.49
C TYR A 209 -3.43 3.27 -18.09
N GLU A 210 -3.52 4.46 -18.68
CA GLU A 210 -4.71 4.99 -19.37
C GLU A 210 -5.12 4.07 -20.53
N SER A 211 -4.15 3.55 -21.32
CA SER A 211 -4.43 2.64 -22.44
C SER A 211 -5.13 1.33 -22.02
N ARG A 212 -5.06 0.98 -20.73
CA ARG A 212 -5.72 -0.19 -20.13
C ARG A 212 -7.02 0.14 -19.40
N GLY A 213 -7.49 1.38 -19.52
CA GLY A 213 -8.70 1.87 -18.86
C GLY A 213 -8.45 2.41 -17.46
N GLY A 214 -7.26 2.94 -17.19
CA GLY A 214 -6.90 3.52 -15.88
C GLY A 214 -7.75 4.75 -15.51
N ASP A 215 -8.34 5.42 -16.50
CA ASP A 215 -9.24 6.55 -16.28
C ASP A 215 -10.59 6.15 -15.65
N LYS A 216 -10.84 4.84 -15.43
CA LYS A 216 -12.07 4.35 -14.80
C LYS A 216 -12.10 4.51 -13.28
N PHE A 217 -10.92 4.63 -12.64
CA PHE A 217 -10.77 4.66 -11.20
C PHE A 217 -11.06 6.07 -10.65
N ASP A 218 -11.60 6.16 -9.42
CA ASP A 218 -12.02 7.45 -8.82
C ASP A 218 -10.90 8.12 -8.00
N PHE A 219 -9.65 7.84 -8.36
CA PHE A 219 -8.47 8.41 -7.70
C PHE A 219 -7.40 8.85 -8.72
N PRO A 220 -6.49 9.77 -8.36
CA PRO A 220 -5.45 10.26 -9.26
C PRO A 220 -4.51 9.16 -9.78
N THR A 221 -4.09 9.28 -11.04
CA THR A 221 -3.05 8.40 -11.63
C THR A 221 -1.78 8.32 -10.80
N GLY A 222 -1.46 9.37 -10.04
CA GLY A 222 -0.32 9.38 -9.12
C GLY A 222 -0.36 8.24 -8.12
N ASP A 223 -1.52 7.89 -7.55
CA ASP A 223 -1.60 6.82 -6.54
C ASP A 223 -1.18 5.46 -7.13
N SER A 224 -1.64 5.16 -8.34
CA SER A 224 -1.18 3.97 -9.09
C SER A 224 0.30 4.05 -9.46
N PHE A 225 0.80 5.24 -9.80
CA PHE A 225 2.22 5.42 -10.11
C PHE A 225 3.11 5.20 -8.89
N LEU A 226 2.73 5.71 -7.72
CA LEU A 226 3.46 5.48 -6.47
C LEU A 226 3.45 4.00 -6.10
N ARG A 227 2.30 3.33 -6.22
CA ARG A 227 2.21 1.87 -6.05
C ARG A 227 3.14 1.12 -7.01
N PHE A 228 3.20 1.56 -8.26
CA PHE A 228 4.07 0.99 -9.28
C PHE A 228 5.55 1.20 -8.96
N ILE A 229 5.95 2.39 -8.51
CA ILE A 229 7.34 2.67 -8.08
C ILE A 229 7.72 1.83 -6.85
N HIS A 230 6.84 1.69 -5.86
CA HIS A 230 7.12 0.84 -4.70
C HIS A 230 7.43 -0.60 -5.10
N ILE A 231 6.68 -1.13 -6.07
CA ILE A 231 6.84 -2.49 -6.55
C ILE A 231 8.09 -2.60 -7.44
N HIS A 232 8.28 -1.73 -8.43
CA HIS A 232 9.33 -1.95 -9.42
C HIS A 232 10.65 -1.25 -9.08
N GLY A 233 10.65 -0.33 -8.13
CA GLY A 233 11.78 0.54 -7.78
C GLY A 233 11.97 1.67 -8.79
N TYR A 234 12.19 2.90 -8.31
CA TYR A 234 12.29 4.08 -9.17
C TYR A 234 13.40 3.97 -10.23
N ASP A 235 14.58 3.49 -9.85
CA ASP A 235 15.72 3.35 -10.76
C ASP A 235 15.49 2.36 -11.91
N ALA A 236 14.66 1.34 -11.70
CA ALA A 236 14.25 0.44 -12.76
C ALA A 236 13.16 1.10 -13.62
N VAL A 237 12.15 1.70 -12.98
CA VAL A 237 11.01 2.36 -13.65
C VAL A 237 11.48 3.46 -14.59
N LYS A 238 12.44 4.30 -14.19
CA LYS A 238 12.95 5.39 -15.03
C LYS A 238 13.70 4.92 -16.27
N LYS A 239 14.22 3.69 -16.26
CA LYS A 239 14.94 3.06 -17.38
C LYS A 239 14.06 2.17 -18.26
N MET A 240 12.79 1.94 -17.89
CA MET A 240 11.89 1.08 -18.66
C MET A 240 11.58 1.67 -20.03
N THR A 241 11.68 0.84 -21.07
CA THR A 241 11.12 1.15 -22.38
C THR A 241 9.59 1.20 -22.32
N LYS A 242 8.95 1.82 -23.33
CA LYS A 242 7.47 1.86 -23.43
C LYS A 242 6.84 0.46 -23.42
N TYR A 243 7.52 -0.53 -24.03
CA TYR A 243 7.06 -1.91 -24.06
C TYR A 243 7.14 -2.57 -22.67
N GLU A 244 8.27 -2.41 -21.97
CA GLU A 244 8.44 -2.93 -20.61
C GLU A 244 7.47 -2.28 -19.63
N MET A 245 7.27 -0.97 -19.74
CA MET A 245 6.29 -0.22 -18.95
C MET A 245 4.89 -0.80 -19.16
N ALA A 246 4.43 -0.94 -20.41
CA ALA A 246 3.11 -1.50 -20.69
C ALA A 246 2.93 -2.93 -20.16
N LYS A 247 3.98 -3.77 -20.29
CA LYS A 247 3.99 -5.14 -19.77
C LYS A 247 3.91 -5.16 -18.24
N ASN A 248 4.69 -4.33 -17.54
CA ASN A 248 4.72 -4.30 -16.09
C ASN A 248 3.46 -3.66 -15.49
N VAL A 249 2.90 -2.63 -16.13
CA VAL A 249 1.59 -2.08 -15.77
C VAL A 249 0.51 -3.16 -15.88
N ALA A 250 0.52 -3.97 -16.94
CA ALA A 250 -0.41 -5.08 -17.09
C ALA A 250 -0.26 -6.14 -15.99
N LYS A 251 0.98 -6.46 -15.62
CA LYS A 251 1.29 -7.39 -14.52
C LYS A 251 0.92 -6.86 -13.14
N THR A 252 0.84 -5.55 -12.96
CA THR A 252 0.57 -4.88 -11.69
C THR A 252 -0.89 -4.44 -11.57
N TRP A 253 -1.71 -4.69 -12.60
CA TRP A 253 -3.04 -4.12 -12.74
C TRP A 253 -3.96 -4.37 -11.53
N ALA A 254 -3.91 -5.58 -10.98
CA ALA A 254 -4.69 -5.93 -9.81
C ALA A 254 -4.35 -5.12 -8.56
N GLU A 255 -3.10 -4.65 -8.42
CA GLU A 255 -2.71 -3.80 -7.30
C GLU A 255 -3.29 -2.39 -7.44
N PHE A 256 -3.62 -1.95 -8.66
CA PHE A 256 -4.32 -0.68 -8.86
C PHE A 256 -5.82 -0.82 -8.57
N GLU A 257 -6.41 -1.96 -8.90
CA GLU A 257 -7.82 -2.26 -8.55
C GLU A 257 -8.04 -2.28 -7.04
N LEU A 258 -7.05 -2.75 -6.27
CA LEU A 258 -7.09 -2.71 -4.80
C LEU A 258 -6.99 -1.29 -4.19
N LEU A 259 -6.59 -0.27 -4.96
CA LEU A 259 -6.55 1.12 -4.47
C LEU A 259 -7.93 1.80 -4.51
N ASP A 260 -8.79 1.42 -5.46
CA ASP A 260 -10.13 2.00 -5.69
C ASP A 260 -11.11 1.51 -4.63
N ASP A 261 -11.02 0.21 -4.33
CA ASP A 261 -11.83 -0.42 -3.32
C ASP A 261 -11.26 -0.03 -1.95
N ASN A 262 -12.14 0.35 -1.02
CA ASN A 262 -11.96 0.07 0.40
C ASN A 262 -11.85 -1.45 0.58
N SER A 263 -10.79 -2.05 0.02
CA SER A 263 -10.62 -3.48 -0.20
C SER A 263 -10.51 -4.13 1.16
N GLU A 264 -11.66 -4.50 1.73
CA GLU A 264 -11.68 -5.24 2.98
C GLU A 264 -10.89 -6.51 2.75
N VAL A 265 -9.74 -6.59 3.43
CA VAL A 265 -8.94 -7.79 3.52
C VAL A 265 -9.85 -8.91 3.99
N GLU A 266 -10.01 -9.95 3.18
CA GLU A 266 -10.79 -11.10 3.59
C GLU A 266 -9.97 -11.93 4.58
N LEU A 267 -10.41 -11.94 5.84
CA LEU A 267 -9.80 -12.68 6.92
C LEU A 267 -10.39 -14.09 7.02
N LYS A 268 -9.58 -15.10 6.68
CA LYS A 268 -9.96 -16.51 6.88
C LYS A 268 -9.58 -16.99 8.28
N MET A 269 -10.58 -16.98 9.15
CA MET A 269 -10.43 -17.35 10.57
C MET A 269 -10.44 -18.87 10.82
N THR A 270 -10.91 -19.64 9.84
CA THR A 270 -11.00 -21.10 9.90
C THR A 270 -10.29 -21.72 8.69
N PRO A 271 -9.55 -22.82 8.87
CA PRO A 271 -8.95 -23.54 7.75
C PRO A 271 -10.04 -24.14 6.87
N ALA A 272 -9.74 -24.33 5.58
CA ALA A 272 -10.61 -25.08 4.68
C ALA A 272 -10.86 -26.48 5.25
N ALA A 273 -12.07 -27.01 5.05
CA ALA A 273 -12.38 -28.37 5.46
C ALA A 273 -11.40 -29.33 4.78
N ALA A 274 -10.65 -30.09 5.58
CA ALA A 274 -9.75 -31.10 5.05
C ALA A 274 -10.57 -32.08 4.20
N PRO A 275 -10.12 -32.45 2.99
CA PRO A 275 -10.77 -33.52 2.25
C PRO A 275 -10.84 -34.76 3.14
N LYS A 276 -12.01 -35.42 3.21
CA LYS A 276 -12.20 -36.63 4.02
C LYS A 276 -11.12 -37.65 3.63
N LYS A 277 -10.16 -37.90 4.52
CA LYS A 277 -9.02 -38.81 4.28
C LYS A 277 -9.55 -40.21 3.96
N ASN A 278 -9.30 -40.71 2.76
CA ASN A 278 -9.39 -42.15 2.49
C ASN A 278 -8.00 -42.73 2.83
N ILE A 279 -7.87 -43.33 4.01
CA ILE A 279 -6.59 -43.79 4.59
C ILE A 279 -5.81 -44.73 3.65
N LEU A 280 -6.50 -45.38 2.70
CA LEU A 280 -5.88 -46.19 1.64
C LEU A 280 -4.97 -45.42 0.66
N SER A 281 -5.12 -44.09 0.50
CA SER A 281 -4.28 -43.34 -0.45
C SER A 281 -2.86 -43.08 0.04
N TYR A 282 -2.60 -43.22 1.35
CA TYR A 282 -1.27 -43.11 1.96
C TYR A 282 -0.48 -44.43 1.95
N LEU A 283 -1.13 -45.56 1.62
CA LEU A 283 -0.54 -46.91 1.67
C LEU A 283 -0.30 -47.52 0.28
N LEU A 284 -0.67 -46.82 -0.80
CA LEU A 284 -0.31 -47.23 -2.15
C LEU A 284 1.07 -46.64 -2.48
N PRO A 285 2.07 -47.45 -2.86
CA PRO A 285 3.29 -46.91 -3.43
C PRO A 285 2.87 -46.20 -4.72
N MET A 286 2.98 -44.86 -4.75
CA MET A 286 2.84 -44.09 -5.97
C MET A 286 4.08 -44.34 -6.85
N GLY A 287 4.12 -45.53 -7.45
CA GLY A 287 4.99 -45.85 -8.56
C GLY A 287 4.59 -45.00 -9.76
N GLY A 288 5.23 -43.84 -9.90
CA GLY A 288 5.07 -42.95 -11.03
C GLY A 288 5.22 -41.47 -10.67
N GLY A 289 6.47 -40.98 -10.65
CA GLY A 289 6.87 -39.58 -10.85
C GLY A 289 5.89 -38.46 -10.49
N VAL A 290 5.33 -38.44 -9.29
CA VAL A 290 4.57 -37.29 -8.80
C VAL A 290 5.58 -36.18 -8.50
N LYS A 291 5.42 -35.01 -9.16
CA LYS A 291 6.27 -33.85 -8.92
C LYS A 291 6.20 -33.48 -7.43
N LYS A 292 7.30 -33.63 -6.71
CA LYS A 292 7.42 -33.21 -5.31
C LYS A 292 7.14 -31.72 -5.19
N LEU A 293 6.34 -31.32 -4.21
CA LEU A 293 6.12 -29.90 -3.93
C LEU A 293 7.38 -29.34 -3.24
N LYS A 294 8.00 -28.34 -3.85
CA LYS A 294 9.18 -27.69 -3.27
C LYS A 294 8.77 -26.47 -2.45
N VAL A 295 9.15 -26.43 -1.17
CA VAL A 295 8.73 -25.41 -0.20
C VAL A 295 9.94 -24.65 0.35
N GLY A 296 10.02 -23.36 0.09
CA GLY A 296 11.08 -22.48 0.60
C GLY A 296 10.67 -21.75 1.87
N PHE A 297 11.63 -21.49 2.75
CA PHE A 297 11.48 -20.68 3.96
C PHE A 297 12.55 -19.59 4.00
N VAL A 298 12.15 -18.36 4.31
CA VAL A 298 13.05 -17.19 4.40
C VAL A 298 13.05 -16.68 5.83
N TYR A 299 14.20 -16.75 6.51
CA TYR A 299 14.37 -16.36 7.91
C TYR A 299 15.31 -15.15 8.06
N GLU A 300 14.91 -14.18 8.90
CA GLU A 300 15.75 -13.01 9.19
C GLU A 300 17.04 -13.35 9.95
N LYS A 301 16.99 -14.41 10.75
CA LYS A 301 18.08 -14.88 11.62
C LYS A 301 18.17 -16.41 11.55
N THR A 302 19.15 -16.98 12.22
CA THR A 302 19.21 -18.43 12.42
C THR A 302 18.20 -18.89 13.49
N PRO A 303 17.71 -20.14 13.43
CA PRO A 303 16.96 -20.78 14.50
C PRO A 303 17.70 -20.84 15.84
N GLN A 304 19.03 -20.75 15.85
CA GLN A 304 19.84 -20.75 17.06
C GLN A 304 19.77 -19.39 17.79
N ASP A 305 19.66 -18.30 17.03
CA ASP A 305 19.78 -16.94 17.56
C ASP A 305 18.41 -16.23 17.76
N SER A 306 17.31 -16.84 17.30
CA SER A 306 15.97 -16.24 17.32
C SER A 306 14.91 -17.24 17.76
N GLU A 307 14.10 -16.91 18.77
CA GLU A 307 12.96 -17.76 19.17
C GLU A 307 11.92 -17.89 18.06
N TRP A 308 11.75 -16.82 17.28
CA TRP A 308 10.77 -16.77 16.19
C TRP A 308 11.18 -17.70 15.05
N CYS A 309 12.44 -17.61 14.61
CA CYS A 309 12.99 -18.50 13.60
C CYS A 309 13.05 -19.94 14.11
N TYR A 310 13.33 -20.15 15.39
CA TYR A 310 13.29 -21.47 16.01
C TYR A 310 11.89 -22.10 15.93
N ALA A 311 10.84 -21.35 16.29
CA ALA A 311 9.47 -21.84 16.21
C ALA A 311 9.04 -22.17 14.77
N HIS A 312 9.43 -21.35 13.80
CA HIS A 312 9.19 -21.62 12.37
C HIS A 312 9.94 -22.86 11.88
N GLU A 313 11.19 -23.04 12.32
CA GLU A 313 12.00 -24.20 11.98
C GLU A 313 11.46 -25.51 12.56
N LEU A 314 10.93 -25.49 13.79
CA LEU A 314 10.18 -26.62 14.33
C LEU A 314 8.95 -26.94 13.46
N GLY A 315 8.28 -25.91 12.92
CA GLY A 315 7.18 -26.08 11.98
C GLY A 315 7.63 -26.69 10.64
N ARG A 316 8.79 -26.30 10.11
CA ARG A 316 9.37 -26.88 8.89
C ARG A 316 9.72 -28.36 9.10
N GLN A 317 10.39 -28.69 10.20
CA GLN A 317 10.74 -30.08 10.54
C GLN A 317 9.48 -30.94 10.70
N TYR A 318 8.42 -30.40 11.32
CA TYR A 318 7.14 -31.09 11.43
C TYR A 318 6.54 -31.46 10.07
N ILE A 319 6.58 -30.56 9.07
CA ILE A 319 6.04 -30.87 7.74
C ILE A 319 6.95 -31.79 6.94
N ASP A 320 8.28 -31.74 7.13
CA ASP A 320 9.19 -32.73 6.55
C ASP A 320 8.82 -34.14 7.02
N ASP A 321 8.60 -34.31 8.34
CA ASP A 321 8.18 -35.59 8.91
C ASP A 321 6.77 -36.00 8.46
N THR A 322 5.84 -35.05 8.39
CA THR A 322 4.42 -35.32 8.10
C THR A 322 4.18 -35.69 6.64
N PHE A 323 4.87 -35.04 5.70
CA PHE A 323 4.67 -35.28 4.27
C PHE A 323 5.73 -36.20 3.65
N GLY A 324 6.88 -36.36 4.30
CA GLY A 324 7.95 -37.24 3.85
C GLY A 324 8.39 -36.93 2.43
N ASP A 325 8.33 -37.92 1.54
CA ASP A 325 8.80 -37.81 0.16
C ASP A 325 7.91 -36.97 -0.77
N GLN A 326 6.72 -36.54 -0.31
CA GLN A 326 5.80 -35.71 -1.08
C GLN A 326 6.26 -34.25 -1.20
N ILE A 327 7.10 -33.78 -0.27
CA ILE A 327 7.66 -32.42 -0.29
C ILE A 327 9.18 -32.43 -0.24
N GLU A 328 9.79 -31.31 -0.57
CA GLU A 328 11.20 -31.02 -0.35
C GLU A 328 11.32 -29.57 0.15
N THR A 329 11.99 -29.35 1.27
CA THR A 329 12.08 -28.02 1.89
C THR A 329 13.47 -27.39 1.70
N TYR A 330 13.50 -26.06 1.58
CA TYR A 330 14.71 -25.26 1.48
C TYR A 330 14.63 -24.06 2.44
N VAL A 331 15.78 -23.61 2.94
CA VAL A 331 15.86 -22.48 3.86
C VAL A 331 16.91 -21.47 3.36
N GLU A 332 16.58 -20.18 3.46
CA GLU A 332 17.53 -19.07 3.39
C GLU A 332 17.51 -18.35 4.74
N GLU A 333 18.65 -18.29 5.43
CA GLU A 333 18.80 -17.69 6.76
C GLU A 333 19.61 -16.40 6.70
N ASN A 334 19.55 -15.61 7.79
CA ASN A 334 20.26 -14.33 7.91
C ASN A 334 19.90 -13.35 6.79
N VAL A 335 18.62 -13.35 6.42
CA VAL A 335 18.08 -12.48 5.37
C VAL A 335 17.74 -11.13 5.99
N ILE A 336 18.42 -10.10 5.54
CA ILE A 336 18.25 -8.73 6.02
C ILE A 336 17.25 -8.03 5.08
N PRO A 337 16.08 -7.60 5.60
CA PRO A 337 15.08 -6.88 4.82
C PRO A 337 15.69 -5.69 4.07
N GLU A 338 15.20 -5.43 2.86
CA GLU A 338 15.64 -4.34 1.96
C GLU A 338 17.10 -4.42 1.48
N GLN A 339 17.91 -5.38 1.97
CA GLN A 339 19.30 -5.54 1.59
C GLN A 339 19.53 -6.77 0.71
N ASN A 340 19.06 -7.94 1.15
CA ASN A 340 19.30 -9.21 0.45
C ASN A 340 18.08 -10.13 0.38
N ASP A 341 16.91 -9.65 0.79
CA ASP A 341 15.63 -10.37 0.79
C ASP A 341 15.14 -10.73 -0.61
N GLU A 342 15.17 -9.79 -1.56
CA GLU A 342 14.85 -10.07 -2.96
C GLU A 342 15.76 -11.16 -3.53
N ALA A 343 17.06 -11.08 -3.25
CA ALA A 343 18.04 -12.08 -3.70
C ALA A 343 17.80 -13.45 -3.04
N ALA A 344 17.43 -13.49 -1.76
CA ALA A 344 17.13 -14.74 -1.05
C ALA A 344 15.88 -15.43 -1.61
N ILE A 345 14.81 -14.68 -1.84
CA ILE A 345 13.59 -15.20 -2.44
C ILE A 345 13.87 -15.73 -3.86
N ASN A 346 14.64 -14.99 -4.67
CA ASN A 346 15.01 -15.43 -6.01
C ASN A 346 15.85 -16.72 -6.01
N ARG A 347 16.77 -16.91 -5.05
CA ARG A 347 17.50 -18.18 -4.92
C ARG A 347 16.58 -19.38 -4.64
N LEU A 348 15.51 -19.19 -3.87
CA LEU A 348 14.49 -20.23 -3.65
C LEU A 348 13.69 -20.52 -4.92
N ILE A 349 13.33 -19.48 -5.68
CA ILE A 349 12.67 -19.61 -6.97
C ILE A 349 13.56 -20.36 -7.97
N ASP A 350 14.85 -20.04 -8.03
CA ASP A 350 15.84 -20.71 -8.90
C ASP A 350 16.06 -22.18 -8.53
N LYS A 351 15.90 -22.54 -7.24
CA LYS A 351 15.86 -23.94 -6.76
C LYS A 351 14.58 -24.68 -7.18
N GLY A 352 13.62 -23.97 -7.77
CA GLY A 352 12.35 -24.48 -8.28
C GLY A 352 11.27 -24.60 -7.21
N CYS A 353 11.32 -23.78 -6.15
CA CYS A 353 10.26 -23.76 -5.14
C CYS A 353 8.91 -23.39 -5.76
N ASP A 354 7.87 -24.18 -5.45
CA ASP A 354 6.49 -23.92 -5.86
C ASP A 354 5.76 -23.04 -4.82
N LEU A 355 6.23 -23.08 -3.56
CA LEU A 355 5.68 -22.38 -2.40
C LEU A 355 6.82 -21.76 -1.59
N ILE A 356 6.70 -20.49 -1.18
CA ILE A 356 7.69 -19.81 -0.34
C ILE A 356 6.98 -19.15 0.84
N PHE A 357 7.44 -19.45 2.05
CA PHE A 357 7.05 -18.78 3.28
C PHE A 357 8.09 -17.72 3.66
N VAL A 358 7.69 -16.47 3.61
CA VAL A 358 8.43 -15.33 4.13
C VAL A 358 8.00 -15.13 5.58
N THR A 359 8.91 -15.31 6.55
CA THR A 359 8.54 -15.35 7.97
C THR A 359 8.60 -13.99 8.67
N SER A 360 8.72 -12.90 7.93
CA SER A 360 8.75 -11.54 8.47
C SER A 360 8.00 -10.55 7.60
N SER A 361 7.20 -9.71 8.26
CA SER A 361 6.49 -8.59 7.62
C SER A 361 7.42 -7.57 6.98
N ALA A 362 8.67 -7.48 7.42
CA ALA A 362 9.64 -6.53 6.88
C ALA A 362 10.06 -6.87 5.43
N MET A 363 9.90 -8.14 5.02
CA MET A 363 10.24 -8.62 3.68
C MET A 363 9.03 -8.62 2.72
N ASN A 364 7.92 -8.00 3.12
CA ASN A 364 6.67 -8.00 2.38
C ASN A 364 6.81 -7.54 0.92
N MET A 365 7.53 -6.42 0.71
CA MET A 365 7.74 -5.89 -0.64
C MET A 365 8.57 -6.84 -1.50
N ALA A 366 9.64 -7.42 -0.97
CA ALA A 366 10.43 -8.39 -1.70
C ALA A 366 9.58 -9.60 -2.12
N GLY A 367 8.70 -10.08 -1.23
CA GLY A 367 7.71 -11.12 -1.52
C GLY A 367 6.73 -10.73 -2.61
N LEU A 368 6.15 -9.53 -2.54
CA LEU A 368 5.22 -9.01 -3.55
C LEU A 368 5.85 -8.91 -4.94
N LYS A 369 7.06 -8.33 -5.02
CA LYS A 369 7.82 -8.19 -6.26
C LYS A 369 8.06 -9.55 -6.91
N ALA A 370 8.52 -10.51 -6.12
CA ALA A 370 8.76 -11.87 -6.58
C ALA A 370 7.47 -12.54 -7.07
N ALA A 371 6.33 -12.35 -6.38
CA ALA A 371 5.05 -12.93 -6.79
C ALA A 371 4.53 -12.36 -8.12
N ILE A 372 4.70 -11.05 -8.34
CA ILE A 372 4.35 -10.39 -9.62
C ILE A 372 5.29 -10.86 -10.76
N ALA A 373 6.57 -11.05 -10.45
CA ALA A 373 7.55 -11.52 -11.43
C ALA A 373 7.35 -13.00 -11.79
N HIS A 374 6.97 -13.83 -10.81
CA HIS A 374 6.87 -15.29 -10.89
C HIS A 374 5.48 -15.79 -10.45
N PRO A 375 4.41 -15.50 -11.22
CA PRO A 375 3.02 -15.80 -10.80
C PRO A 375 2.71 -17.29 -10.62
N SER A 376 3.59 -18.19 -11.06
CA SER A 376 3.46 -19.63 -10.81
C SER A 376 3.91 -20.05 -9.41
N VAL A 377 4.70 -19.23 -8.72
CA VAL A 377 5.20 -19.49 -7.37
C VAL A 377 4.27 -18.84 -6.35
N LYS A 378 3.79 -19.63 -5.38
CA LYS A 378 2.95 -19.12 -4.29
C LYS A 378 3.83 -18.53 -3.21
N ILE A 379 3.65 -17.26 -2.88
CA ILE A 379 4.41 -16.58 -1.83
C ILE A 379 3.46 -16.17 -0.71
N LEU A 380 3.80 -16.55 0.52
CA LEU A 380 3.05 -16.17 1.71
C LEU A 380 3.91 -15.40 2.71
N ASP A 381 3.33 -14.35 3.27
CA ASP A 381 3.98 -13.45 4.23
C ASP A 381 3.42 -13.63 5.64
N CYS A 382 4.30 -13.78 6.65
CA CYS A 382 3.89 -13.97 8.04
C CYS A 382 3.57 -12.63 8.72
N SER A 383 2.36 -12.09 8.53
CA SER A 383 1.95 -10.81 9.13
C SER A 383 0.44 -10.58 9.16
N LEU A 384 0.03 -9.42 9.73
CA LEU A 384 -1.36 -9.12 10.09
C LEU A 384 -2.01 -7.93 9.38
N ASN A 385 -1.36 -7.29 8.42
CA ASN A 385 -1.90 -6.07 7.83
C ASN A 385 -1.41 -5.81 6.41
N ILE A 386 -1.70 -6.76 5.52
CA ILE A 386 -1.35 -6.64 4.10
C ILE A 386 -2.61 -6.68 3.25
N SER A 387 -2.70 -5.76 2.29
CA SER A 387 -3.67 -5.78 1.21
C SER A 387 -2.95 -5.82 -0.14
N HIS A 388 -2.63 -7.04 -0.59
CA HIS A 388 -2.06 -7.35 -1.91
C HIS A 388 -2.81 -8.53 -2.51
N LYS A 389 -2.95 -8.57 -3.84
CA LYS A 389 -3.59 -9.72 -4.51
C LYS A 389 -2.60 -10.86 -4.72
N TYR A 390 -1.36 -10.52 -5.06
CA TYR A 390 -0.37 -11.51 -5.52
C TYR A 390 0.28 -12.31 -4.39
N ILE A 391 0.20 -11.81 -3.15
CA ILE A 391 0.66 -12.51 -1.96
C ILE A 391 -0.48 -12.66 -0.97
N ARG A 392 -0.50 -13.78 -0.25
CA ARG A 392 -1.43 -14.00 0.86
C ARG A 392 -0.67 -13.87 2.17
N SER A 393 -1.24 -13.22 3.18
CA SER A 393 -0.59 -13.22 4.50
C SER A 393 -1.14 -14.35 5.37
N TYR A 394 -0.35 -14.75 6.36
CA TYR A 394 -0.73 -15.73 7.35
C TYR A 394 -0.21 -15.36 8.73
N TYR A 395 -1.00 -15.57 9.77
CA TYR A 395 -0.57 -15.34 11.15
C TYR A 395 -1.42 -16.13 12.14
N ALA A 396 -0.91 -16.33 13.36
CA ALA A 396 -1.65 -17.01 14.41
C ALA A 396 -2.24 -16.03 15.45
N ARG A 397 -3.41 -16.36 15.99
CA ARG A 397 -4.13 -15.57 17.02
C ARG A 397 -3.56 -15.81 18.40
N MET A 398 -2.27 -15.51 18.57
CA MET A 398 -1.55 -15.71 19.84
C MET A 398 -2.19 -14.95 21.01
N PHE A 399 -2.90 -13.86 20.72
CA PHE A 399 -3.63 -13.10 21.72
C PHE A 399 -4.67 -13.95 22.49
N GLU A 400 -5.19 -15.03 21.89
CA GLU A 400 -6.10 -15.98 22.57
C GLU A 400 -5.40 -16.66 23.75
N ALA A 401 -4.19 -17.19 23.55
CA ALA A 401 -3.39 -17.80 24.61
C ALA A 401 -2.85 -16.74 25.59
N LYS A 402 -2.48 -15.55 25.10
CA LYS A 402 -2.01 -14.44 25.96
C LYS A 402 -3.08 -13.93 26.91
N PHE A 403 -4.35 -13.94 26.51
CA PHE A 403 -5.45 -13.64 27.43
C PHE A 403 -5.50 -14.64 28.60
N ILE A 404 -5.34 -15.94 28.30
CA ILE A 404 -5.33 -16.99 29.32
C ILE A 404 -4.09 -16.88 30.22
N THR A 405 -2.90 -16.63 29.66
CA THR A 405 -1.71 -16.40 30.50
C THR A 405 -1.84 -15.14 31.34
N GLY A 406 -2.55 -14.11 30.87
CA GLY A 406 -2.92 -12.96 31.67
C GLY A 406 -3.78 -13.31 32.88
N ILE A 407 -4.79 -14.17 32.70
CA ILE A 407 -5.62 -14.70 33.79
C ILE A 407 -4.76 -15.45 34.82
N ILE A 408 -3.86 -16.32 34.36
CA ILE A 408 -2.93 -17.04 35.26
C ILE A 408 -2.04 -16.05 36.00
N ALA A 409 -1.46 -15.07 35.29
CA ALA A 409 -0.58 -14.07 35.88
C ALA A 409 -1.28 -13.25 36.96
N GLY A 410 -2.47 -12.73 36.68
CA GLY A 410 -3.26 -11.95 37.64
C GLY A 410 -3.73 -12.77 38.84
N SER A 411 -3.91 -14.08 38.69
CA SER A 411 -4.27 -15.00 39.79
C SER A 411 -3.07 -15.38 40.66
N MET A 412 -1.86 -15.36 40.09
CA MET A 412 -0.62 -15.79 40.73
C MET A 412 0.21 -14.62 41.31
N ALA A 413 -0.17 -13.38 41.00
CA ALA A 413 0.48 -12.19 41.52
C ALA A 413 0.22 -12.05 43.03
N ASP A 414 1.31 -11.90 43.80
CA ASP A 414 1.22 -11.67 45.25
C ASP A 414 0.76 -10.24 45.57
N ASP A 415 0.94 -9.31 44.61
CA ASP A 415 0.51 -7.92 44.67
C ASP A 415 -0.28 -7.52 43.40
N ASP A 416 -0.58 -6.23 43.25
CA ASP A 416 -1.30 -5.70 42.09
C ASP A 416 -0.36 -5.40 40.89
N ASN A 417 0.87 -5.95 40.83
CA ASN A 417 1.84 -5.62 39.78
C ASN A 417 2.30 -6.87 38.99
N VAL A 418 2.18 -6.81 37.66
CA VAL A 418 2.58 -7.89 36.74
C VAL A 418 3.53 -7.35 35.68
N GLY A 419 4.59 -8.07 35.36
CA GLY A 419 5.56 -7.71 34.33
C GLY A 419 5.21 -8.33 32.98
N TYR A 420 5.41 -7.57 31.91
CA TYR A 420 5.36 -8.05 30.53
C TYR A 420 6.59 -7.56 29.78
N ILE A 421 7.39 -8.48 29.25
CA ILE A 421 8.55 -8.17 28.43
C ILE A 421 8.20 -8.50 26.99
N ALA A 422 8.18 -7.48 26.13
CA ALA A 422 7.93 -7.60 24.70
C ALA A 422 9.24 -7.44 23.91
N ASP A 423 9.34 -8.07 22.74
CA ASP A 423 10.54 -7.94 21.89
C ASP A 423 10.55 -6.60 21.14
N ASN A 424 9.61 -6.41 20.21
CA ASN A 424 9.48 -5.20 19.39
C ASN A 424 8.00 -4.84 19.10
N PRO A 425 7.68 -3.55 18.81
CA PRO A 425 6.29 -3.08 18.67
C PRO A 425 5.70 -3.36 17.28
N VAL A 426 5.53 -4.64 16.92
CA VAL A 426 4.83 -5.06 15.70
C VAL A 426 3.32 -5.21 15.93
N TYR A 427 2.50 -5.19 14.87
CA TYR A 427 1.02 -5.29 14.97
C TYR A 427 0.53 -6.45 15.85
N GLY A 428 1.13 -7.64 15.71
CA GLY A 428 0.80 -8.80 16.53
C GLY A 428 1.16 -8.65 18.01
N ALA A 429 2.27 -7.96 18.32
CA ALA A 429 2.73 -7.74 19.68
C ALA A 429 1.76 -6.84 20.46
N CYS A 430 1.24 -5.77 19.84
CA CYS A 430 0.25 -4.90 20.46
C CYS A 430 -1.04 -5.65 20.83
N ALA A 431 -1.54 -6.53 19.94
CA ALA A 431 -2.70 -7.37 20.23
C ALA A 431 -2.43 -8.32 21.41
N ASN A 432 -1.24 -8.95 21.46
CA ASN A 432 -0.83 -9.85 22.52
C ASN A 432 -0.73 -9.15 23.89
N ILE A 433 -0.10 -7.97 23.95
CA ILE A 433 0.04 -7.16 25.18
C ILE A 433 -1.34 -6.76 25.71
N ASN A 434 -2.21 -6.26 24.83
CA ASN A 434 -3.57 -5.85 25.22
C ASN A 434 -4.39 -7.03 25.74
N ALA A 435 -4.35 -8.18 25.06
CA ALA A 435 -5.07 -9.37 25.51
C ALA A 435 -4.54 -9.89 26.85
N PHE A 436 -3.23 -9.92 27.05
CA PHE A 436 -2.64 -10.25 28.34
C PHE A 436 -3.11 -9.32 29.45
N ALA A 437 -3.06 -8.00 29.23
CA ALA A 437 -3.52 -7.02 30.21
C ALA A 437 -5.02 -7.14 30.54
N LEU A 438 -5.84 -7.43 29.53
CA LEU A 438 -7.27 -7.73 29.73
C LEU A 438 -7.47 -9.00 30.56
N GLY A 439 -6.68 -10.05 30.32
CA GLY A 439 -6.72 -11.29 31.10
C GLY A 439 -6.31 -11.07 32.57
N VAL A 440 -5.26 -10.29 32.81
CA VAL A 440 -4.84 -9.90 34.17
C VAL A 440 -5.98 -9.15 34.87
N LYS A 441 -6.54 -8.14 34.21
CA LYS A 441 -7.62 -7.29 34.74
C LYS A 441 -8.90 -8.07 35.01
N PHE A 442 -9.15 -9.14 34.25
CA PHE A 442 -10.33 -9.99 34.41
C PHE A 442 -10.41 -10.64 35.79
N VAL A 443 -9.26 -11.04 36.37
CA VAL A 443 -9.18 -11.65 37.71
C VAL A 443 -8.72 -10.68 38.79
N ASN A 444 -7.91 -9.68 38.44
CA ASN A 444 -7.49 -8.62 39.36
C ASN A 444 -7.73 -7.23 38.72
N PRO A 445 -8.89 -6.60 38.97
CA PRO A 445 -9.22 -5.29 38.39
C PRO A 445 -8.32 -4.13 38.83
N ARG A 446 -7.56 -4.29 39.91
CA ARG A 446 -6.61 -3.29 40.42
C ARG A 446 -5.21 -3.43 39.83
N ALA A 447 -4.93 -4.56 39.17
CA ALA A 447 -3.61 -4.87 38.69
C ALA A 447 -3.10 -3.87 37.65
N LYS A 448 -1.79 -3.62 37.67
CA LYS A 448 -1.05 -2.84 36.70
C LYS A 448 -0.07 -3.74 35.97
N VAL A 449 -0.08 -3.67 34.65
CA VAL A 449 0.91 -4.35 33.81
C VAL A 449 2.05 -3.37 33.50
N TYR A 450 3.27 -3.77 33.85
CA TYR A 450 4.50 -3.04 33.57
C TYR A 450 5.14 -3.63 32.32
N LEU A 451 5.11 -2.86 31.24
CA LEU A 451 5.66 -3.23 29.94
C LEU A 451 7.12 -2.80 29.84
N GLU A 452 7.99 -3.73 29.51
CA GLU A 452 9.39 -3.49 29.11
C GLU A 452 9.59 -3.97 27.67
N TRP A 453 10.53 -3.31 26.96
CA TRP A 453 10.89 -3.65 25.58
C TRP A 453 12.34 -4.11 25.51
N ASN A 454 12.56 -5.33 25.00
CA ASN A 454 13.91 -5.87 24.80
C ASN A 454 14.63 -5.22 23.62
N SER A 455 13.92 -4.60 22.68
CA SER A 455 14.51 -3.86 21.56
C SER A 455 15.21 -2.55 21.97
N ILE A 456 15.03 -2.08 23.21
CA ILE A 456 15.72 -0.88 23.70
C ILE A 456 17.18 -1.22 23.97
N LYS A 457 18.08 -0.48 23.33
CA LYS A 457 19.53 -0.65 23.48
C LYS A 457 19.93 -0.46 24.95
N ASP A 458 20.80 -1.34 25.44
CA ASP A 458 21.34 -1.33 26.81
C ASP A 458 20.26 -1.43 27.91
N ASN A 459 19.07 -1.96 27.58
CA ASN A 459 17.99 -2.18 28.54
C ASN A 459 18.07 -3.56 29.18
N ASP A 460 18.10 -3.62 30.51
CA ASP A 460 17.87 -4.86 31.26
C ASP A 460 16.42 -4.89 31.78
N SER A 461 15.51 -5.34 30.91
CA SER A 461 14.07 -5.45 31.17
C SER A 461 13.78 -6.24 32.45
N GLU A 462 14.54 -7.30 32.73
CA GLU A 462 14.34 -8.12 33.93
C GLU A 462 14.76 -7.38 35.19
N GLU A 463 15.92 -6.71 35.16
CA GLU A 463 16.40 -5.91 36.30
C GLU A 463 15.47 -4.73 36.60
N ASN A 464 14.92 -4.08 35.56
CA ASN A 464 13.96 -3.00 35.71
C ASN A 464 12.67 -3.44 36.43
N LEU A 465 12.14 -4.62 36.08
CA LEU A 465 10.99 -5.21 36.76
C LEU A 465 11.35 -5.63 38.19
N ALA A 466 12.53 -6.22 38.40
CA ALA A 466 13.01 -6.61 39.72
C ALA A 466 13.15 -5.41 40.68
N LYS A 467 13.67 -4.26 40.21
CA LYS A 467 13.74 -3.00 40.99
C LYS A 467 12.37 -2.50 41.47
N LYS A 468 11.28 -2.96 40.85
CA LYS A 468 9.89 -2.65 41.23
C LYS A 468 9.25 -3.76 42.08
N ASN A 469 10.01 -4.77 42.49
CA ASN A 469 9.54 -5.97 43.20
C ASN A 469 8.52 -6.80 42.41
N ILE A 470 8.57 -6.76 41.08
CA ILE A 470 7.65 -7.51 40.22
C ILE A 470 8.22 -8.91 39.99
N SER A 471 7.50 -9.94 40.46
CA SER A 471 7.94 -11.34 40.36
C SER A 471 7.18 -12.17 39.34
N ILE A 472 5.94 -11.81 38.96
CA ILE A 472 5.19 -12.53 37.91
C ILE A 472 5.46 -11.84 36.58
N ILE A 473 6.12 -12.55 35.66
CA ILE A 473 6.60 -11.97 34.41
C ILE A 473 6.19 -12.86 33.24
N SER A 474 5.51 -12.27 32.25
CA SER A 474 5.37 -12.84 30.91
C SER A 474 6.52 -12.33 30.05
N ASN A 475 7.32 -13.23 29.50
CA ASN A 475 8.46 -12.89 28.62
C ASN A 475 8.24 -13.49 27.23
N GLN A 476 9.31 -13.55 26.43
CA GLN A 476 9.40 -14.20 25.14
C GLN A 476 8.75 -15.61 25.17
N ASP A 477 8.08 -16.00 24.09
CA ASP A 477 7.14 -17.13 24.13
C ASP A 477 7.84 -18.47 24.30
N MET A 478 9.07 -18.60 23.77
CA MET A 478 9.81 -19.86 23.74
C MET A 478 11.28 -19.63 24.07
N ILE A 479 12.05 -20.70 24.18
CA ILE A 479 13.48 -20.62 24.31
C ILE A 479 14.15 -20.05 23.03
N THR A 480 15.17 -19.21 23.20
CA THR A 480 16.21 -18.99 22.17
C THR A 480 17.37 -19.98 22.39
N PRO A 481 17.61 -20.97 21.50
CA PRO A 481 18.55 -22.06 21.76
C PRO A 481 19.98 -21.62 22.13
N GLY A 482 20.48 -20.55 21.52
CA GLY A 482 21.82 -20.01 21.78
C GLY A 482 21.96 -19.22 23.09
N LYS A 483 20.86 -18.91 23.78
CA LYS A 483 20.89 -18.17 25.07
C LYS A 483 20.95 -19.14 26.25
N SER A 484 21.78 -18.81 27.24
CA SER A 484 21.94 -19.61 28.46
C SER A 484 20.74 -19.49 29.41
N LYS A 485 20.14 -18.30 29.52
CA LYS A 485 18.97 -18.06 30.37
C LYS A 485 17.73 -18.77 29.81
N ARG A 486 17.09 -19.58 30.64
CA ARG A 486 15.88 -20.37 30.32
C ARG A 486 14.59 -19.66 30.76
N LYS A 487 14.51 -18.33 30.69
CA LYS A 487 13.31 -17.55 31.07
C LYS A 487 12.46 -17.27 29.84
N PHE A 488 11.28 -17.90 29.78
CA PHE A 488 10.32 -17.79 28.69
C PHE A 488 8.91 -18.12 29.20
N GLY A 489 7.90 -17.76 28.41
CA GLY A 489 6.50 -17.87 28.80
C GLY A 489 6.17 -17.01 30.02
N LEU A 490 5.19 -17.46 30.79
CA LEU A 490 4.83 -16.91 32.09
C LEU A 490 5.60 -17.65 33.19
N TYR A 491 6.32 -16.92 34.03
CA TYR A 491 7.05 -17.48 35.17
C TYR A 491 6.97 -16.58 36.41
N LYS A 492 7.26 -17.19 37.57
CA LYS A 492 7.52 -16.49 38.82
C LYS A 492 9.03 -16.40 39.04
N ALA A 493 9.57 -15.19 38.95
CA ALA A 493 10.97 -14.88 39.19
C ALA A 493 11.36 -15.23 40.64
N SER A 494 12.39 -16.05 40.79
CA SER A 494 12.94 -16.49 42.07
C SER A 494 14.34 -17.08 41.87
N ASP A 495 15.02 -17.52 42.93
CA ASP A 495 16.35 -18.14 42.83
C ASP A 495 16.40 -19.35 41.87
N SER A 496 15.27 -20.03 41.64
CA SER A 496 15.15 -21.17 40.73
C SER A 496 13.98 -21.05 39.75
N ASP A 497 13.60 -19.81 39.36
CA ASP A 497 12.52 -19.44 38.43
C ASP A 497 11.46 -20.52 38.13
N LYS A 498 10.23 -20.31 38.59
CA LYS A 498 9.14 -21.27 38.37
C LYS A 498 8.32 -20.91 37.13
N HIS A 499 8.42 -21.69 36.06
CA HIS A 499 7.49 -21.58 34.92
C HIS A 499 6.06 -21.95 35.34
N LEU A 500 5.11 -21.15 34.88
CA LEU A 500 3.69 -21.27 35.21
C LEU A 500 2.85 -21.66 34.00
N ALA A 501 3.16 -21.08 32.84
CA ALA A 501 2.52 -21.42 31.58
C ALA A 501 3.37 -20.94 30.40
N MET A 502 3.23 -21.55 29.24
CA MET A 502 3.92 -21.18 28.02
C MET A 502 2.92 -21.20 26.85
N PRO A 503 2.66 -20.05 26.21
CA PRO A 503 1.89 -20.05 24.96
C PRO A 503 2.74 -20.66 23.83
N VAL A 504 2.12 -21.42 22.93
CA VAL A 504 2.82 -22.18 21.90
C VAL A 504 2.31 -21.84 20.51
N TRP A 505 3.26 -21.58 19.60
CA TRP A 505 3.03 -21.49 18.17
C TRP A 505 3.14 -22.89 17.54
N HIS A 506 2.06 -23.41 16.97
CA HIS A 506 2.08 -24.66 16.20
C HIS A 506 2.17 -24.37 14.70
N TRP A 507 3.27 -23.76 14.28
CA TRP A 507 3.52 -23.46 12.86
C TRP A 507 3.47 -24.68 11.96
N GLY A 508 3.90 -25.85 12.44
CA GLY A 508 3.81 -27.11 11.69
C GLY A 508 2.37 -27.47 11.31
N VAL A 509 1.43 -27.34 12.25
CA VAL A 509 -0.01 -27.56 12.01
C VAL A 509 -0.55 -26.52 11.02
N PHE A 510 -0.08 -25.27 11.11
CA PHE A 510 -0.45 -24.22 10.17
C PHE A 510 0.00 -24.58 8.75
N TYR A 511 1.28 -24.89 8.58
CA TYR A 511 1.88 -25.25 7.30
C TYR A 511 1.26 -26.52 6.71
N GLU A 512 1.00 -27.54 7.53
CA GLU A 512 0.33 -28.76 7.10
C GLU A 512 -1.03 -28.46 6.46
N LYS A 513 -1.87 -27.69 7.14
CA LYS A 513 -3.20 -27.33 6.64
C LYS A 513 -3.14 -26.52 5.35
N LEU A 514 -2.17 -25.60 5.25
CA LEU A 514 -2.01 -24.76 4.07
C LEU A 514 -1.49 -25.56 2.87
N ILE A 515 -0.50 -26.43 3.07
CA ILE A 515 0.03 -27.34 2.05
C ILE A 515 -1.08 -28.31 1.59
N GLN A 516 -1.87 -28.88 2.50
CA GLN A 516 -3.02 -29.72 2.14
C GLN A 516 -4.07 -28.94 1.31
N SER A 517 -4.32 -27.67 1.63
CA SER A 517 -5.21 -26.80 0.84
C SER A 517 -4.69 -26.58 -0.58
N ILE A 518 -3.37 -26.37 -0.73
CA ILE A 518 -2.71 -26.22 -2.04
C ILE A 518 -2.77 -27.53 -2.83
N MET A 519 -2.38 -28.65 -2.23
CA MET A 519 -2.36 -29.96 -2.90
C MET A 519 -3.77 -30.44 -3.31
N SER A 520 -4.81 -30.05 -2.56
CA SER A 520 -6.21 -30.36 -2.90
C SER A 520 -6.85 -29.43 -3.93
N GLY A 521 -6.14 -28.37 -4.37
CA GLY A 521 -6.66 -27.36 -5.30
C GLY A 521 -7.65 -26.37 -4.67
N SER A 522 -7.85 -26.43 -3.34
CA SER A 522 -8.71 -25.47 -2.61
C SER A 522 -8.13 -24.06 -2.66
N TRP A 523 -6.80 -23.92 -2.71
CA TRP A 523 -6.10 -22.65 -2.90
C TRP A 523 -6.58 -21.86 -4.12
N SER A 524 -6.71 -22.53 -5.28
CA SER A 524 -7.09 -21.87 -6.55
C SER A 524 -8.55 -21.46 -6.59
N LYS A 525 -9.44 -22.20 -5.90
CA LYS A 525 -10.85 -21.80 -5.77
C LYS A 525 -11.04 -20.48 -5.04
N ASP A 526 -10.13 -20.17 -4.10
CA ASP A 526 -10.12 -18.87 -3.41
C ASP A 526 -9.62 -17.72 -4.31
N GLU A 527 -8.93 -18.04 -5.41
CA GLU A 527 -8.42 -17.11 -6.41
C GLU A 527 -9.44 -16.77 -7.50
N ASP A 528 -10.32 -17.73 -7.84
CA ASP A 528 -11.28 -17.66 -8.95
C ASP A 528 -12.59 -16.89 -8.64
N GLY A 529 -12.65 -16.15 -7.54
CA GLY A 529 -13.80 -15.28 -7.23
C GLY A 529 -13.87 -14.07 -8.18
N ASP A 530 -15.08 -13.65 -8.57
CA ASP A 530 -15.31 -12.53 -9.51
C ASP A 530 -14.78 -11.16 -9.02
N ASN A 531 -14.36 -11.03 -7.75
CA ASN A 531 -13.85 -9.78 -7.17
C ASN A 531 -12.35 -9.90 -6.80
N VAL A 532 -11.58 -8.85 -7.10
CA VAL A 532 -10.19 -8.72 -6.64
C VAL A 532 -10.17 -8.49 -5.13
N LYS A 533 -9.70 -9.47 -4.35
CA LYS A 533 -9.57 -9.36 -2.90
C LYS A 533 -8.20 -9.81 -2.42
N ALA A 534 -7.68 -9.13 -1.41
CA ALA A 534 -6.54 -9.60 -0.62
C ALA A 534 -7.03 -10.65 0.40
N LEU A 535 -6.30 -11.77 0.53
CA LEU A 535 -6.68 -12.88 1.40
C LEU A 535 -5.65 -13.11 2.51
N ASN A 536 -6.10 -13.06 3.76
CA ASN A 536 -5.24 -13.20 4.93
C ASN A 536 -5.73 -14.34 5.84
N TYR A 537 -4.85 -15.31 6.11
CA TYR A 537 -5.14 -16.43 7.01
C TYR A 537 -4.83 -16.05 8.46
N TRP A 538 -5.82 -16.05 9.33
CA TRP A 538 -5.63 -15.67 10.73
C TRP A 538 -6.22 -16.72 11.66
N TRP A 539 -5.45 -17.76 11.97
CA TRP A 539 -5.93 -18.96 12.67
C TRP A 539 -5.52 -18.97 14.15
N GLY A 540 -6.31 -19.59 15.03
CA GLY A 540 -6.07 -19.59 16.48
C GLY A 540 -6.19 -20.97 17.12
N MET A 541 -6.49 -20.99 18.41
CA MET A 541 -6.65 -22.22 19.21
C MET A 541 -7.71 -23.16 18.63
N SER A 542 -8.80 -22.61 18.08
CA SER A 542 -9.84 -23.40 17.42
C SER A 542 -9.36 -24.18 16.18
N ALA A 543 -8.25 -23.75 15.57
CA ALA A 543 -7.61 -24.43 14.45
C ALA A 543 -6.42 -25.31 14.89
N GLY A 544 -6.08 -25.31 16.19
CA GLY A 544 -4.94 -26.05 16.75
C GLY A 544 -3.58 -25.43 16.41
N VAL A 545 -3.52 -24.19 15.92
CA VAL A 545 -2.25 -23.52 15.57
C VAL A 545 -1.67 -22.67 16.72
N VAL A 546 -2.46 -22.48 17.77
CA VAL A 546 -2.06 -21.85 19.03
C VAL A 546 -2.49 -22.79 20.16
N ASP A 547 -1.64 -22.97 21.16
CA ASP A 547 -1.95 -23.75 22.36
C ASP A 547 -1.29 -23.15 23.61
N LEU A 548 -1.59 -23.73 24.78
CA LEU A 548 -1.03 -23.34 26.07
C LEU A 548 -0.55 -24.57 26.84
N ILE A 549 0.73 -24.60 27.20
CA ILE A 549 1.31 -25.59 28.12
C ILE A 549 1.36 -24.98 29.52
N TYR A 550 0.91 -25.68 30.56
CA TYR A 550 0.85 -25.17 31.94
C TYR A 550 1.14 -26.25 32.99
#